data_AF-A0AAU2XBU0-F1
#
_entry.id   AF-A0AAU2XBU0-F1
#
_cell.length_a   1.000
_cell.length_b   1.000
_cell.length_c   1.000
_cell.angle_alpha   90.00
_cell.angle_beta   90.00
_cell.angle_gamma   90.00
#
_symmetry.space_group_name_H-M   'P 1'
#
loop_
_entity.id
_entity.type
_entity.pdbx_description
1 polymer ?
#
loop_
_entity_poly.entity_id
_entity_poly.type
_entity_poly.pdbx_seq_one_letter_code
_entity_poly.pdbx_strand_id
1 'polypeptide(L)' 'MTDLRITHIGGLCRLMRPRTAIPLHYEGWQHFREGRDAVERRLADAPADIRGNFRWLTLGTPTHVDVRPAA' A
#
# COMPACT_ATOMS: atom_id res chain seq x y z
N MET A 1 2.68 20.41 6.28
CA MET A 1 1.82 19.23 6.02
C MET A 1 2.37 18.56 4.78
N THR A 2 3.18 17.52 4.97
CA THR A 2 4.00 16.91 3.91
C THR A 2 3.12 16.23 2.87
N ASP A 3 3.34 16.59 1.60
CA ASP A 3 2.84 15.89 0.42
C ASP A 3 3.10 14.39 0.57
N LEU A 4 2.05 13.59 0.76
CA LEU A 4 2.15 12.16 1.05
C LEU A 4 2.39 11.44 -0.28
N ARG A 5 3.61 11.53 -0.80
CA ARG A 5 3.98 10.89 -2.07
C ARG A 5 4.10 9.38 -1.91
N ILE A 6 3.58 8.65 -2.88
CA ILE A 6 3.66 7.19 -3.00
C ILE A 6 5.11 6.68 -3.08
N THR A 7 6.06 7.57 -3.37
CA THR A 7 7.48 7.28 -3.63
C THR A 7 8.15 6.41 -2.56
N HIS A 8 7.72 6.50 -1.30
CA HIS A 8 8.38 5.86 -0.16
C HIS A 8 7.80 4.50 0.24
N ILE A 9 6.78 4.00 -0.47
CA ILE A 9 6.00 2.82 -0.05
C ILE A 9 6.88 1.56 0.15
N GLY A 10 7.85 1.32 -0.74
CA GLY A 10 8.76 0.17 -0.63
C GLY A 10 9.75 0.29 0.53
N GLY A 11 10.22 1.50 0.83
CA GLY A 11 11.11 1.76 1.97
C GLY A 11 10.41 1.52 3.31
N LEU A 12 9.15 1.98 3.41
CA LEU A 12 8.32 1.73 4.59
C LEU A 12 8.04 0.24 4.79
N CYS A 13 7.68 -0.49 3.71
CA CYS A 13 7.46 -1.92 3.79
C CYS A 13 8.73 -2.68 4.20
N ARG A 14 9.91 -2.25 3.74
CA ARG A 14 11.17 -2.87 4.15
C ARG A 14 11.48 -2.64 5.63
N LEU A 15 11.19 -1.46 6.15
CA LEU A 15 11.38 -1.12 7.56
C LEU A 15 10.40 -1.88 8.47
N MET A 16 9.10 -1.81 8.14
CA MET A 16 8.03 -2.36 8.97
C MET A 16 7.88 -3.88 8.81
N ARG A 17 8.34 -4.44 7.69
CA ARG A 17 8.17 -5.86 7.33
C ARG A 17 6.72 -6.35 7.53
N PRO A 18 5.73 -5.65 6.95
CA PRO A 18 4.34 -6.05 7.11
C PRO A 18 4.10 -7.37 6.40
N ARG A 19 3.22 -8.20 6.95
CA ARG A 19 2.73 -9.41 6.25
C ARG A 19 1.72 -9.05 5.16
N THR A 20 0.90 -8.04 5.42
CA THR A 20 -0.10 -7.53 4.48
C THR A 20 -0.06 -6.00 4.52
N ALA A 21 0.08 -5.38 3.35
CA ALA A 21 -0.02 -3.95 3.13
C ALA A 21 -1.27 -3.68 2.27
N ILE A 22 -2.16 -2.83 2.76
CA ILE A 22 -3.39 -2.47 2.07
C ILE A 22 -3.26 -1.00 1.64
N PRO A 23 -3.13 -0.71 0.34
CA PRO A 23 -3.08 0.66 -0.15
C PRO A 23 -4.45 1.31 0.04
N LEU A 24 -4.46 2.47 0.69
CA LEU A 24 -5.64 3.31 0.93
C LEU A 24 -5.33 4.75 0.49
N HIS A 25 -6.34 5.62 0.49
CA HIS A 25 -6.22 7.06 0.19
C HIS A 25 -5.76 7.45 -1.24
N TYR A 26 -5.59 6.50 -2.15
CA TYR A 26 -5.34 6.78 -3.57
C TYR A 26 -6.60 7.25 -4.33
N GLU A 27 -7.78 7.14 -3.71
CA GLU A 27 -9.10 7.44 -4.31
C GLU A 27 -9.56 8.89 -4.07
N GLY A 28 -8.63 9.84 -3.98
CA GLY A 28 -8.96 11.23 -4.28
C GLY A 28 -9.65 12.04 -3.18
N TRP A 29 -9.12 12.04 -1.95
CA TRP A 29 -9.31 13.27 -1.15
C TRP A 29 -8.52 14.38 -1.84
N GLN A 30 -9.05 15.61 -1.87
CA GLN A 30 -8.47 16.74 -2.65
C GLN A 30 -6.99 17.06 -2.36
N HIS A 31 -6.44 16.50 -1.28
CA HIS A 31 -5.05 16.65 -0.89
C HIS A 31 -4.10 15.59 -1.48
N PHE A 32 -4.61 14.53 -2.14
CA PHE A 32 -3.80 13.51 -2.79
C PHE A 32 -3.72 13.77 -4.30
N ARG A 33 -2.50 13.84 -4.83
CA ARG A 33 -2.22 14.16 -6.23
C ARG A 33 -1.97 12.92 -7.10
N GLU A 34 -1.73 11.78 -6.46
CA GLU A 34 -1.34 10.53 -7.11
C GLU A 34 -2.41 9.46 -6.86
N GLY A 35 -2.95 8.88 -7.93
CA GLY A 35 -3.98 7.85 -7.88
C GLY A 35 -3.45 6.42 -7.92
N ARG A 36 -4.35 5.45 -8.11
CA ARG A 36 -4.04 4.01 -8.17
C ARG A 36 -2.87 3.68 -9.10
N ASP A 37 -2.87 4.23 -10.31
CA ASP A 37 -1.85 3.97 -11.34
C ASP A 37 -0.42 4.27 -10.87
N ALA A 38 -0.26 5.30 -10.01
CA ALA A 38 1.04 5.65 -9.46
C ALA A 38 1.53 4.58 -8.46
N VAL A 39 0.62 4.02 -7.65
CA VAL A 39 0.92 2.90 -6.76
C VAL A 39 1.29 1.67 -7.57
N GLU A 40 0.48 1.30 -8.57
CA GLU A 40 0.73 0.11 -9.40
C GLU A 40 2.08 0.19 -10.11
N ARG A 41 2.41 1.34 -10.71
CA ARG A 41 3.73 1.57 -11.33
C ARG A 41 4.86 1.42 -10.33
N ARG A 42 4.75 2.05 -9.16
CA ARG A 42 5.81 1.97 -8.15
C ARG A 42 6.00 0.55 -7.60
N LEU A 43 4.90 -0.18 -7.46
CA LEU A 43 4.93 -1.58 -7.07
C LEU A 43 5.56 -2.45 -8.15
N ALA A 44 5.30 -2.22 -9.43
CA ALA A 44 5.94 -2.98 -10.51
C ALA A 44 7.48 -2.95 -10.43
N ASP A 45 8.05 -1.81 -10.00
CA ASP A 45 9.50 -1.61 -9.82
C ASP A 45 10.04 -2.13 -8.46
N ALA A 46 9.18 -2.63 -7.57
CA ALA A 46 9.58 -3.09 -6.26
C ALA A 46 10.07 -4.56 -6.27
N PRO A 47 10.98 -4.93 -5.34
CA PRO A 47 11.35 -6.33 -5.12
C PRO A 47 10.14 -7.24 -4.92
N ALA A 48 10.22 -8.49 -5.39
CA ALA A 48 9.10 -9.42 -5.39
C ALA A 48 8.53 -9.70 -3.98
N ASP A 49 9.38 -9.74 -2.97
CA ASP A 49 9.02 -9.88 -1.56
C ASP A 49 8.20 -8.69 -1.05
N ILE A 50 8.51 -7.48 -1.51
CA ILE A 50 7.71 -6.29 -1.18
C ILE A 50 6.39 -6.30 -1.94
N ARG A 51 6.40 -6.59 -3.25
CA ARG A 51 5.19 -6.66 -4.07
C ARG A 51 4.19 -7.67 -3.53
N GLY A 52 4.67 -8.84 -3.09
CA GLY A 52 3.84 -9.91 -2.55
C GLY A 52 3.07 -9.55 -1.28
N ASN A 53 3.48 -8.50 -0.57
CA ASN A 53 2.79 -8.05 0.64
C ASN A 53 1.55 -7.21 0.32
N PHE A 54 1.38 -6.70 -0.91
CA PHE A 54 0.30 -5.79 -1.25
C PHE A 54 -1.00 -6.51 -1.58
N ARG A 55 -2.09 -6.07 -0.94
CA ARG A 55 -3.44 -6.58 -1.20
C ARG A 55 -4.36 -5.43 -1.61
N TRP A 56 -4.84 -5.46 -2.85
CA TRP A 56 -5.92 -4.58 -3.31
C TRP A 56 -7.25 -5.07 -2.76
N LEU A 57 -8.08 -4.12 -2.31
CA LEU A 57 -9.43 -4.39 -1.85
C LEU A 57 -10.45 -3.90 -2.87
N THR A 58 -11.57 -4.60 -2.96
CA THR A 58 -12.76 -4.12 -3.67
C THR A 58 -13.45 -3.07 -2.81
N LEU A 59 -13.65 -1.88 -3.35
CA LEU A 59 -14.33 -0.79 -2.64
C LEU A 59 -15.76 -1.19 -2.24
N GLY A 60 -16.19 -0.74 -1.06
CA GLY A 60 -17.51 -1.06 -0.51
C GLY A 60 -17.72 -2.52 -0.11
N THR A 61 -16.72 -3.39 -0.28
CA THR A 61 -16.84 -4.82 0.03
C THR A 61 -16.06 -5.16 1.30
N PRO A 62 -16.73 -5.65 2.37
CA PRO A 62 -16.05 -6.14 3.56
C PRO A 62 -15.01 -7.21 3.20
N THR A 63 -13.82 -7.10 3.78
CA THR A 63 -12.74 -8.06 3.54
C THR A 63 -12.14 -8.52 4.87
N HIS A 64 -12.13 -9.83 5.10
CA HIS A 64 -11.44 -10.40 6.25
C HIS A 64 -9.92 -10.28 6.10
N VAL A 65 -9.25 -9.88 7.17
CA VAL A 65 -7.79 -9.79 7.24
C VAL A 65 -7.35 -10.57 8.47
N ASP A 66 -6.54 -11.60 8.25
CA ASP A 66 -6.06 -12.44 9.33
C ASP A 66 -5.00 -11.68 10.14
N VAL A 67 -5.23 -11.59 11.45
CA VAL A 67 -4.26 -11.05 12.40
C VAL A 67 -3.73 -12.22 13.21
N ARG A 68 -2.51 -12.69 12.90
CA ARG A 68 -1.79 -13.55 13.87
C ARG A 68 -1.01 -12.69 14.85
N PRO A 69 -0.95 -13.03 16.15
CA PRO A 69 -0.07 -12.34 17.08
C PRO A 69 1.39 -12.42 16.60
N ALA A 70 2.18 -11.39 16.89
CA ALA A 70 3.64 -11.54 16.82
C ALA A 70 4.04 -12.57 17.90
N ALA A 71 4.87 -13.54 17.52
CA ALA A 71 5.46 -14.50 18.45
C ALA A 71 6.42 -13.81 19.41
#